data_AF-W6Y5U6-F1
#
_entry.id   AF-W6Y5U6-F1
#
_cell.length_a   1.000
_cell.length_b   1.000
_cell.length_c   1.000
_cell.angle_alpha   90.00
_cell.angle_beta   90.00
_cell.angle_gamma   90.00
#
_symmetry.space_group_name_H-M   'P 1'
#
loop_
_entity.id
_entity.type
_entity.pdbx_description
1 polymer ?
#
loop_
_entity_poly.entity_id
_entity_poly.type
_entity_poly.pdbx_seq_one_letter_code
_entity_poly.pdbx_strand_id
1 'polypeptide(L)'
;MSPRCVPCDRDFSSDEALQQHKRDSPAHKYDCTTCDRHFKNDKALAQHYQNAAVHAQSSEHPAILTSSPQKQKSTTKLKSARKPKTNKKWSLYPLLHNEVSDLLYKDNISFSFYEKDDANGCIDDYDTNIMGQFVCSNTSCPAVWTSKQIAITIRRYPDERYNARVYYQSCKRCHRTSEPQLDSSYAERVAYRLKKWSGIHMERPFFFSGQGKGPHRSDLCEGCKQGHCSKMEL
;
A
#
# COMPACT_ATOMS: atom_id res chain seq x y z
N MET A 1 -20.84 24.17 -22.76
CA MET A 1 -19.46 24.45 -22.30
C MET A 1 -18.67 23.18 -22.48
N SER A 2 -17.49 23.25 -23.11
CA SER A 2 -16.62 22.07 -23.24
C SER A 2 -15.89 21.83 -21.91
N PRO A 3 -15.96 20.62 -21.33
CA PRO A 3 -15.24 20.31 -20.10
C PRO A 3 -13.73 20.32 -20.37
N ARG A 4 -12.98 21.08 -19.56
CA ARG A 4 -11.53 21.30 -19.71
C ARG A 4 -10.77 20.74 -18.51
N CYS A 5 -9.64 20.11 -18.79
CA CYS A 5 -8.67 19.75 -17.78
C CYS A 5 -7.75 20.95 -17.51
N VAL A 6 -7.96 21.65 -16.39
CA VAL A 6 -7.14 22.81 -16.00
C VAL A 6 -5.65 22.48 -15.82
N PRO A 7 -5.25 21.33 -15.22
CA PRO A 7 -3.82 21.01 -15.09
C PRO A 7 -3.11 20.70 -16.41
N CYS A 8 -3.83 20.18 -17.42
CA CYS A 8 -3.25 19.81 -18.72
C CYS A 8 -3.57 20.81 -19.84
N ASP A 9 -4.40 21.81 -19.55
CA ASP A 9 -4.92 22.81 -20.46
C ASP A 9 -5.54 22.24 -21.76
N ARG A 10 -6.33 21.17 -21.60
CA ARG A 10 -6.96 20.44 -22.71
C ARG A 10 -8.47 20.42 -22.61
N ASP A 11 -9.14 20.71 -23.71
CA ASP A 11 -10.59 20.64 -23.84
C ASP A 11 -11.04 19.25 -24.32
N PHE A 12 -12.19 18.80 -23.82
CA PHE A 12 -12.77 17.49 -24.13
C PHE A 12 -14.18 17.63 -24.70
N SER A 13 -14.60 16.63 -25.48
CA SER A 13 -15.90 16.61 -26.15
C SER A 13 -17.07 16.26 -25.21
N SER A 14 -16.81 15.68 -24.03
CA SER A 14 -17.82 15.39 -23.01
C SER A 14 -17.19 15.25 -21.62
N ASP A 15 -18.02 15.31 -20.56
CA ASP A 15 -17.56 15.13 -19.18
C ASP A 15 -16.99 13.73 -18.96
N GLU A 16 -17.56 12.70 -19.61
CA GLU A 16 -17.04 11.33 -19.56
C GLU A 16 -15.64 11.24 -20.17
N ALA A 17 -15.38 11.97 -21.26
CA ALA A 17 -14.06 12.03 -21.88
C ALA A 17 -13.03 12.74 -20.96
N LEU A 18 -13.45 13.80 -20.25
CA LEU A 18 -12.62 14.45 -19.23
C LEU A 18 -12.34 13.51 -18.04
N GLN A 19 -13.35 12.78 -17.56
CA GLN A 19 -13.18 11.83 -16.46
C GLN A 19 -12.27 10.65 -16.84
N GLN A 20 -12.40 10.13 -18.07
CA GLN A 20 -11.48 9.13 -18.60
C GLN A 20 -10.05 9.66 -18.64
N HIS A 21 -9.86 10.89 -19.13
CA HIS A 21 -8.56 11.55 -19.14
C HIS A 21 -7.97 11.70 -17.73
N LYS A 22 -8.77 12.11 -16.75
CA LYS A 22 -8.34 12.23 -15.35
C LYS A 22 -7.89 10.88 -14.76
N ARG A 23 -8.56 9.79 -15.12
CA ARG A 23 -8.21 8.43 -14.65
C ARG A 23 -6.95 7.88 -15.28
N ASP A 24 -6.80 8.03 -16.58
CA ASP A 24 -5.78 7.29 -17.34
C ASP A 24 -4.50 8.09 -17.61
N SER A 25 -4.54 9.41 -17.44
CA SER A 25 -3.40 10.28 -17.77
C SER A 25 -2.26 10.10 -16.76
N PRO A 26 -1.03 9.80 -17.22
CA PRO A 26 0.16 9.81 -16.36
C PRO A 26 0.43 11.18 -15.72
N ALA A 27 -0.12 12.26 -16.27
CA ALA A 27 0.02 13.61 -15.75
C ALA A 27 -0.76 13.82 -14.44
N HIS A 28 -1.83 13.05 -14.20
CA HIS A 28 -2.67 13.14 -12.99
C HIS A 28 -2.32 12.09 -11.94
N LYS A 29 -1.24 11.33 -12.17
CA LYS A 29 -0.79 10.25 -11.27
C LYS A 29 -0.56 10.71 -9.82
N TYR A 30 -0.29 11.99 -9.62
CA TYR A 30 0.04 12.57 -8.34
C TYR A 30 -0.91 13.72 -7.98
N ASP A 31 -2.16 13.65 -8.41
CA ASP A 31 -3.16 14.66 -8.11
C ASP A 31 -3.92 14.30 -6.84
N CYS A 32 -4.20 15.31 -6.02
CA CYS A 32 -5.13 15.17 -4.92
C CYS A 32 -6.56 15.24 -5.44
N THR A 33 -7.30 14.14 -5.35
CA THR A 33 -8.70 14.05 -5.80
C THR A 33 -9.68 14.91 -5.01
N THR A 34 -9.27 15.40 -3.83
CA THR A 34 -10.13 16.17 -2.92
C THR A 34 -10.00 17.68 -3.12
N CYS A 35 -8.88 18.17 -3.69
CA CYS A 35 -8.67 19.61 -3.92
C CYS A 35 -8.05 19.93 -5.29
N ASP A 36 -7.98 18.94 -6.18
CA ASP A 36 -7.46 19.02 -7.55
C ASP A 36 -6.04 19.65 -7.67
N ARG A 37 -5.19 19.51 -6.63
CA ARG A 37 -3.79 19.94 -6.67
C ARG A 37 -2.88 18.85 -7.24
N HIS A 38 -2.07 19.20 -8.22
CA HIS A 38 -1.02 18.34 -8.78
C HIS A 38 0.29 18.40 -7.98
N PHE A 39 0.96 17.26 -7.85
CA PHE A 39 2.26 17.14 -7.20
C PHE A 39 3.29 16.47 -8.11
N LYS A 40 4.56 16.87 -7.98
CA LYS A 40 5.64 16.34 -8.82
C LYS A 40 6.00 14.86 -8.57
N ASN A 41 5.55 14.29 -7.45
CA ASN A 41 5.76 12.88 -7.10
C ASN A 41 4.85 12.46 -5.94
N ASP A 42 4.75 11.14 -5.77
CA ASP A 42 3.99 10.48 -4.71
C ASP A 42 4.31 11.00 -3.31
N LYS A 43 5.59 11.22 -2.99
CA LYS A 43 6.01 11.75 -1.68
C LYS A 43 5.44 13.15 -1.41
N ALA A 44 5.38 14.01 -2.42
CA ALA A 44 4.82 15.35 -2.29
C ALA A 44 3.29 15.33 -2.15
N LEU A 45 2.61 14.41 -2.86
CA LEU A 45 1.18 14.17 -2.69
C LEU A 45 0.85 13.62 -1.29
N ALA A 46 1.62 12.64 -0.82
CA ALA A 46 1.46 12.07 0.52
C ALA A 46 1.69 13.11 1.63
N GLN A 47 2.72 13.96 1.47
CA GLN A 47 2.95 15.08 2.39
C GLN A 47 1.78 16.08 2.37
N HIS A 48 1.16 16.30 1.22
CA HIS A 48 -0.02 17.15 1.11
C HIS A 48 -1.23 16.57 1.85
N TYR A 49 -1.53 15.27 1.71
CA TYR A 49 -2.60 14.63 2.48
C TYR A 49 -2.38 14.72 4.00
N GLN A 50 -1.13 14.70 4.46
CA GLN A 50 -0.81 14.76 5.90
C GLN A 50 -0.84 16.17 6.50
N ASN A 51 -0.54 17.20 5.72
CA ASN A 51 -0.28 18.54 6.26
C ASN A 51 -1.23 19.62 5.74
N ALA A 52 -1.99 19.33 4.68
CA ALA A 52 -2.88 20.33 4.11
C ALA A 52 -4.15 20.42 4.95
N ALA A 53 -4.40 21.60 5.53
CA ALA A 53 -5.58 21.89 6.32
C ALA A 53 -6.90 21.60 5.60
N VAL A 54 -6.89 21.58 4.25
CA VAL A 54 -8.04 21.20 3.42
C VAL A 54 -8.48 19.74 3.58
N HIS A 55 -7.63 18.86 4.13
CA HIS A 55 -7.93 17.45 4.42
C HIS A 55 -7.92 17.13 5.91
N ALA A 56 -7.70 18.13 6.77
CA ALA A 56 -7.79 17.94 8.21
C ALA A 56 -9.28 17.85 8.59
N GLN A 57 -9.73 16.64 8.93
CA GLN A 57 -11.07 16.46 9.50
C GLN A 57 -11.16 17.25 10.82
N SER A 58 -12.12 18.15 10.83
CA SER A 58 -12.45 19.07 11.91
C SER A 58 -12.85 18.35 13.19
N SER A 59 -12.06 18.52 14.24
CA SER A 59 -12.54 18.44 15.62
C SER A 59 -12.58 19.86 16.19
N GLU A 60 -13.76 20.49 16.13
CA GLU A 60 -14.14 21.73 16.84
C GLU A 60 -14.16 21.42 18.36
N HIS A 61 -13.52 22.16 19.28
CA HIS A 61 -13.86 23.49 19.84
C HIS A 61 -12.87 23.78 21.03
N PRO A 62 -12.82 24.97 21.68
CA PRO A 62 -12.64 26.33 21.14
C PRO A 62 -11.49 27.12 21.85
N ALA A 63 -11.15 28.25 21.21
CA ALA A 63 -10.27 29.38 21.54
C ALA A 63 -9.76 29.56 23.00
N ILE A 64 -8.53 30.09 23.20
CA ILE A 64 -8.31 31.55 23.32
C ILE A 64 -6.81 31.91 23.12
N LEU A 65 -6.58 32.84 22.16
CA LEU A 65 -5.67 34.00 22.13
C LEU A 65 -4.15 33.76 22.35
N THR A 66 -3.18 34.26 21.57
CA THR A 66 -3.04 35.53 20.82
C THR A 66 -1.90 35.46 19.78
N SER A 67 -2.01 36.33 18.76
CA SER A 67 -0.96 37.08 18.05
C SER A 67 0.10 36.35 17.17
N SER A 68 -0.05 36.50 15.85
CA SER A 68 1.06 36.64 14.88
C SER A 68 1.65 38.06 14.93
N PRO A 69 2.70 38.44 14.17
CA PRO A 69 3.69 37.65 13.40
C PRO A 69 5.16 38.09 13.66
N GLN A 70 6.16 37.21 13.47
CA GLN A 70 7.46 37.68 13.01
C GLN A 70 8.30 36.62 12.29
N LYS A 71 8.57 36.95 11.03
CA LYS A 71 9.50 36.34 10.08
C LYS A 71 10.91 36.31 10.67
N GLN A 72 11.45 35.12 10.94
CA GLN A 72 12.89 34.95 11.18
C GLN A 72 13.44 33.82 10.30
N LYS A 73 14.30 34.24 9.37
CA LYS A 73 15.26 33.36 8.70
C LYS A 73 16.13 32.71 9.77
N SER A 74 16.00 31.40 9.96
CA SER A 74 17.06 30.59 10.57
C SER A 74 17.58 29.61 9.52
N THR A 75 18.67 30.03 8.89
CA THR A 75 19.59 29.12 8.21
C THR A 75 20.26 28.26 9.28
N THR A 76 19.67 27.10 9.58
CA THR A 76 20.39 26.04 10.26
C THR A 76 20.10 24.74 9.52
N LYS A 77 21.08 24.35 8.71
CA LYS A 77 21.16 23.11 7.97
C LYS A 77 21.16 21.96 9.01
N LEU A 78 19.99 21.53 9.49
CA LEU A 78 19.90 20.30 10.26
C LEU A 78 20.24 19.17 9.28
N LYS A 79 21.48 18.69 9.38
CA LYS A 79 21.93 17.47 8.74
C LYS A 79 20.94 16.38 9.17
N SER A 80 20.13 15.90 8.23
CA SER A 80 19.28 14.74 8.41
C SER A 80 20.18 13.60 8.89
N ALA A 81 20.13 13.32 10.19
CA ALA A 81 20.74 12.13 10.76
C ALA A 81 20.06 10.95 10.07
N ARG A 82 20.81 10.32 9.16
CA ARG A 82 20.38 9.15 8.40
C ARG A 82 20.09 8.08 9.44
N LYS A 83 18.80 7.85 9.75
CA LYS A 83 18.37 6.71 10.57
C LYS A 83 19.11 5.47 10.02
N PRO A 84 19.76 4.66 10.87
CA PRO A 84 20.47 3.48 10.40
C PRO A 84 19.50 2.66 9.55
N LYS A 85 19.96 2.23 8.37
CA LYS A 85 19.16 1.40 7.47
C LYS A 85 18.92 0.08 8.18
N THR A 86 17.78 -0.05 8.86
CA THR A 86 17.36 -1.34 9.40
C THR A 86 17.21 -2.29 8.24
N ASN A 87 17.76 -3.50 8.36
CA ASN A 87 17.65 -4.54 7.34
C ASN A 87 16.25 -5.14 7.44
N LYS A 88 15.24 -4.34 7.07
CA LYS A 88 13.82 -4.68 7.17
C LYS A 88 13.54 -5.86 6.25
N LYS A 89 12.81 -6.86 6.76
CA LYS A 89 12.52 -8.13 6.08
C LYS A 89 11.06 -8.25 5.62
N TRP A 90 10.21 -7.36 6.09
CA TRP A 90 8.78 -7.34 5.84
C TRP A 90 8.19 -5.96 6.21
N SER A 91 7.01 -5.64 5.67
CA SER A 91 6.22 -4.44 5.99
C SER A 91 4.76 -4.79 6.24
N LEU A 92 4.06 -3.88 6.93
CA LEU A 92 2.61 -3.74 6.89
C LEU A 92 2.23 -2.64 5.90
N TYR A 93 1.00 -2.70 5.36
CA TYR A 93 0.52 -1.76 4.34
C TYR A 93 -0.83 -1.11 4.75
N PRO A 94 -0.85 -0.22 5.77
CA PRO A 94 -2.08 0.44 6.22
C PRO A 94 -2.78 1.25 5.12
N LEU A 95 -2.00 1.83 4.20
CA LEU A 95 -2.55 2.64 3.09
C LEU A 95 -3.39 1.83 2.10
N LEU A 96 -3.19 0.50 2.03
CA LEU A 96 -3.99 -0.39 1.19
C LEU A 96 -5.25 -0.90 1.91
N HIS A 97 -5.52 -0.42 3.12
CA HIS A 97 -6.72 -0.79 3.88
C HIS A 97 -8.01 -0.43 3.13
N ASN A 98 -8.06 0.73 2.49
CA ASN A 98 -9.27 1.20 1.79
C ASN A 98 -9.69 0.22 0.68
N GLU A 99 -8.73 -0.28 -0.11
CA GLU A 99 -9.01 -1.27 -1.16
C GLU A 99 -9.56 -2.59 -0.59
N VAL A 100 -9.04 -3.02 0.57
CA VAL A 100 -9.57 -4.21 1.27
C VAL A 100 -10.99 -3.92 1.77
N SER A 101 -11.21 -2.76 2.41
CA SER A 101 -12.51 -2.36 2.96
C SER A 101 -13.59 -2.24 1.88
N ASP A 102 -13.25 -1.68 0.71
CA ASP A 102 -14.16 -1.62 -0.44
C ASP A 102 -14.61 -3.01 -0.90
N LEU A 103 -13.71 -4.01 -0.83
CA LEU A 103 -14.04 -5.39 -1.17
C LEU A 103 -14.89 -6.07 -0.10
N LEU A 104 -14.68 -5.75 1.18
CA LEU A 104 -15.45 -6.30 2.31
C LEU A 104 -16.86 -5.72 2.41
N TYR A 105 -17.00 -4.42 2.12
CA TYR A 105 -18.28 -3.70 2.19
C TYR A 105 -19.36 -4.32 1.29
N LYS A 106 -18.96 -4.93 0.17
CA LYS A 106 -19.86 -5.66 -0.75
C LYS A 106 -20.64 -6.80 -0.07
N ASP A 107 -20.07 -7.38 0.98
CA ASP A 107 -20.67 -8.46 1.76
C ASP A 107 -21.07 -7.98 3.17
N ASN A 108 -21.18 -6.66 3.36
CA ASN A 108 -21.56 -6.02 4.63
C ASN A 108 -20.63 -6.38 5.81
N ILE A 109 -19.35 -6.63 5.51
CA ILE A 109 -18.30 -6.90 6.48
C ILE A 109 -17.43 -5.66 6.64
N SER A 110 -17.04 -5.36 7.89
CA SER A 110 -16.13 -4.27 8.20
C SER A 110 -15.06 -4.76 9.17
N PHE A 111 -13.82 -4.36 8.89
CA PHE A 111 -12.69 -4.56 9.79
C PHE A 111 -11.89 -3.27 9.88
N SER A 112 -11.13 -3.09 10.96
CA SER A 112 -10.16 -2.00 11.10
C SER A 112 -8.72 -2.50 10.95
N PHE A 113 -7.85 -1.68 10.36
CA PHE A 113 -6.44 -2.05 10.19
C PHE A 113 -5.68 -1.91 11.52
N TYR A 114 -4.90 -2.94 11.87
CA TYR A 114 -4.08 -2.95 13.08
C TYR A 114 -2.59 -2.75 12.77
N GLU A 115 -2.06 -1.59 13.14
CA GLU A 115 -0.69 -1.19 12.79
C GLU A 115 0.42 -2.00 13.50
N LYS A 116 0.10 -2.79 14.51
CA LYS A 116 1.09 -3.59 15.24
C LYS A 116 1.15 -4.99 14.68
N ASP A 117 2.35 -5.40 14.27
CA ASP A 117 2.64 -6.77 13.84
C ASP A 117 2.90 -7.66 15.06
N ASP A 118 1.83 -8.11 15.72
CA ASP A 118 1.87 -8.94 16.92
C ASP A 118 1.32 -10.35 16.62
N ALA A 119 2.21 -11.34 16.57
CA ALA A 119 1.80 -12.72 16.36
C ALA A 119 1.10 -13.34 17.58
N ASN A 120 1.38 -12.86 18.79
CA ASN A 120 0.84 -13.47 20.02
C ASN A 120 -0.58 -12.99 20.33
N GLY A 121 -0.94 -11.78 19.88
CA GLY A 121 -2.26 -11.19 20.09
C GLY A 121 -3.31 -11.54 19.04
N CYS A 122 -2.95 -12.34 18.02
CA CYS A 122 -3.89 -12.72 16.96
C CYS A 122 -4.77 -13.92 17.37
N ILE A 123 -6.02 -13.91 16.93
CA ILE A 123 -6.98 -15.00 17.09
C ILE A 123 -6.71 -16.08 16.03
N ASP A 124 -6.45 -15.63 14.81
CA ASP A 124 -6.13 -16.50 13.67
C ASP A 124 -5.04 -15.85 12.83
N ASP A 125 -4.24 -16.70 12.19
CA ASP A 125 -3.35 -16.31 11.11
C ASP A 125 -3.48 -17.24 9.89
N TYR A 126 -3.02 -16.75 8.74
CA TYR A 126 -3.06 -17.49 7.49
C TYR A 126 -1.97 -17.05 6.54
N ASP A 127 -1.11 -18.00 6.17
CA ASP A 127 -0.03 -17.79 5.21
C ASP A 127 -0.51 -18.03 3.78
N THR A 128 -0.25 -17.07 2.91
CA THR A 128 -0.56 -17.16 1.48
C THR A 128 0.39 -16.33 0.64
N ASN A 129 0.17 -16.28 -0.67
CA ASN A 129 1.04 -15.60 -1.62
C ASN A 129 0.26 -14.57 -2.44
N ILE A 130 0.83 -13.41 -2.71
CA ILE A 130 0.28 -12.40 -3.61
C ILE A 130 1.22 -12.16 -4.79
N MET A 131 0.73 -11.36 -5.73
CA MET A 131 1.45 -10.91 -6.92
C MET A 131 2.02 -9.51 -6.69
N GLY A 132 2.96 -9.14 -7.55
CA GLY A 132 3.65 -7.86 -7.50
C GLY A 132 5.02 -7.92 -8.15
N GLN A 133 5.71 -6.79 -8.08
CA GLN A 133 7.02 -6.57 -8.67
C GLN A 133 8.01 -6.06 -7.62
N PHE A 134 9.28 -6.37 -7.79
CA PHE A 134 10.36 -5.80 -6.99
C PHE A 134 11.24 -4.93 -7.88
N VAL A 135 11.60 -3.76 -7.35
CA VAL A 135 12.67 -2.91 -7.86
C VAL A 135 13.80 -2.96 -6.84
N CYS A 136 15.03 -3.22 -7.28
CA CYS A 136 16.14 -3.35 -6.35
C CYS A 136 16.37 -2.05 -5.57
N SER A 137 16.44 -2.14 -4.24
CA SER A 137 16.73 -1.00 -3.36
C SER A 137 18.20 -0.53 -3.44
N ASN A 138 19.03 -1.22 -4.22
CA ASN A 138 20.38 -0.77 -4.54
C ASN A 138 20.34 0.12 -5.78
N THR A 139 20.58 1.43 -5.62
CA THR A 139 20.55 2.43 -6.70
C THR A 139 21.56 2.15 -7.83
N SER A 140 22.60 1.36 -7.55
CA SER A 140 23.58 0.93 -8.57
C SER A 140 23.20 -0.39 -9.25
N CYS A 141 22.09 -1.02 -8.84
CA CYS A 141 21.61 -2.28 -9.40
C CYS A 141 20.28 -2.05 -10.13
N PRO A 142 20.24 -2.14 -11.47
CA PRO A 142 19.03 -1.87 -12.24
C PRO A 142 18.05 -3.06 -12.27
N ALA A 143 18.13 -3.96 -11.28
CA ALA A 143 17.35 -5.18 -11.30
C ALA A 143 15.88 -4.90 -10.97
N VAL A 144 15.00 -5.38 -11.83
CA VAL A 144 13.54 -5.45 -11.63
C VAL A 144 13.12 -6.90 -11.85
N TRP A 145 12.30 -7.45 -10.98
CA TRP A 145 11.85 -8.84 -11.11
C TRP A 145 10.45 -9.07 -10.53
N THR A 146 9.80 -10.13 -11.00
CA THR A 146 8.59 -10.67 -10.38
C THR A 146 8.89 -12.09 -9.91
N SER A 147 8.38 -12.48 -8.75
CA SER A 147 8.55 -13.83 -8.21
C SER A 147 7.31 -14.70 -8.40
N LYS A 148 6.19 -14.10 -8.83
CA LYS A 148 4.84 -14.68 -8.84
C LYS A 148 4.36 -15.22 -7.48
N GLN A 149 5.15 -15.03 -6.43
CA GLN A 149 4.95 -15.56 -5.09
C GLN A 149 5.61 -14.61 -4.10
N ILE A 150 4.85 -13.61 -3.67
CA ILE A 150 5.21 -12.75 -2.54
C ILE A 150 4.47 -13.30 -1.33
N ALA A 151 5.19 -13.89 -0.40
CA ALA A 151 4.59 -14.43 0.82
C ALA A 151 3.96 -13.31 1.64
N ILE A 152 2.79 -13.59 2.22
CA ILE A 152 2.13 -12.75 3.22
C ILE A 152 1.57 -13.62 4.35
N THR A 153 1.53 -13.05 5.55
CA THR A 153 0.81 -13.61 6.70
C THR A 153 -0.33 -12.66 7.05
N ILE A 154 -1.57 -13.11 6.86
CA ILE A 154 -2.78 -12.36 7.23
C ILE A 154 -3.12 -12.74 8.67
N ARG A 155 -3.41 -11.77 9.52
CA ARG A 155 -3.79 -12.00 10.91
C ARG A 155 -5.09 -11.31 11.26
N ARG A 156 -5.94 -12.00 12.03
CA ARG A 156 -7.16 -11.47 12.62
C ARG A 156 -6.98 -11.33 14.12
N TYR A 157 -7.49 -10.24 14.68
CA TYR A 157 -7.38 -9.86 16.08
C TYR A 157 -8.78 -9.63 16.67
N PRO A 158 -8.91 -9.53 18.01
CA PRO A 158 -10.15 -9.09 18.64
C PRO A 158 -10.63 -7.73 18.11
N ASP A 159 -11.93 -7.46 18.27
CA ASP A 159 -12.60 -6.22 17.87
C ASP A 159 -12.59 -5.97 16.34
N GLU A 160 -12.75 -7.04 15.55
CA GLU A 160 -12.75 -6.98 14.08
C GLU A 160 -11.55 -6.21 13.52
N ARG A 161 -10.38 -6.51 14.05
CA ARG A 161 -9.10 -5.96 13.58
C ARG A 161 -8.34 -6.96 12.74
N TYR A 162 -7.59 -6.46 11.76
CA TYR A 162 -6.69 -7.29 10.97
C TYR A 162 -5.41 -6.56 10.61
N ASN A 163 -4.39 -7.34 10.24
CA ASN A 163 -3.30 -6.84 9.41
C ASN A 163 -2.78 -7.92 8.47
N ALA A 164 -1.91 -7.52 7.55
CA ALA A 164 -1.21 -8.43 6.68
C ALA A 164 0.26 -8.04 6.61
N ARG A 165 1.12 -8.93 7.10
CA ARG A 165 2.57 -8.83 6.95
C ARG A 165 2.96 -9.29 5.55
N VAL A 166 3.73 -8.48 4.84
CA VAL A 166 4.24 -8.80 3.51
C VAL A 166 5.76 -8.95 3.55
N TYR A 167 6.25 -10.11 3.13
CA TYR A 167 7.68 -10.42 3.18
C TYR A 167 8.43 -9.87 1.96
N TYR A 168 9.66 -9.43 2.21
CA TYR A 168 10.54 -8.91 1.19
C TYR A 168 11.29 -10.03 0.45
N GLN A 169 11.95 -9.66 -0.65
CA GLN A 169 12.85 -10.55 -1.36
C GLN A 169 14.21 -9.90 -1.64
N SER A 170 15.25 -10.73 -1.63
CA SER A 170 16.61 -10.34 -1.94
C SER A 170 16.85 -10.33 -3.45
N CYS A 171 17.51 -9.30 -3.96
CA CYS A 171 17.89 -9.23 -5.37
C CYS A 171 18.92 -10.33 -5.70
N LYS A 172 18.67 -11.14 -6.75
CA LYS A 172 19.61 -12.18 -7.21
C LYS A 172 21.00 -11.65 -7.57
N ARG A 173 21.11 -10.38 -8.01
CA ARG A 173 22.35 -9.80 -8.52
C ARG A 173 23.26 -9.24 -7.44
N CYS A 174 22.68 -8.56 -6.44
CA CYS A 174 23.46 -7.86 -5.40
C CYS A 174 23.09 -8.26 -3.97
N HIS A 175 22.18 -9.22 -3.80
CA HIS A 175 21.70 -9.75 -2.53
C HIS A 175 21.06 -8.73 -1.57
N ARG A 176 20.79 -7.50 -2.04
CA ARG A 176 20.08 -6.51 -1.23
C ARG A 176 18.58 -6.83 -1.16
N THR A 177 18.05 -6.88 0.06
CA THR A 177 16.63 -7.00 0.35
C THR A 177 15.85 -5.80 -0.20
N SER A 178 14.75 -6.08 -0.89
CA SER A 178 13.91 -5.08 -1.54
C SER A 178 12.45 -5.30 -1.17
N GLU A 179 11.78 -4.20 -0.88
CA GLU A 179 10.33 -4.15 -0.63
C GLU A 179 9.57 -4.34 -1.94
N PRO A 180 8.47 -5.11 -1.96
CA PRO A 180 7.66 -5.27 -3.15
C PRO A 180 6.77 -4.05 -3.41
N GLN A 181 6.54 -3.79 -4.69
CA GLN A 181 5.42 -3.01 -5.20
C GLN A 181 4.25 -3.98 -5.42
N LEU A 182 3.17 -3.75 -4.70
CA LEU A 182 1.99 -4.62 -4.67
C LEU A 182 0.98 -4.17 -5.73
N ASP A 183 0.21 -5.14 -6.24
CA ASP A 183 -0.94 -4.94 -7.12
C ASP A 183 -2.25 -5.33 -6.40
N SER A 184 -3.37 -5.35 -7.13
CA SER A 184 -4.71 -5.63 -6.58
C SER A 184 -4.81 -6.99 -5.88
N SER A 185 -3.91 -7.94 -6.18
CA SER A 185 -3.91 -9.26 -5.56
C SER A 185 -3.68 -9.21 -4.05
N TYR A 186 -3.08 -8.13 -3.52
CA TYR A 186 -3.01 -7.90 -2.07
C TYR A 186 -4.41 -7.76 -1.48
N ALA A 187 -5.17 -6.77 -1.95
CA ALA A 187 -6.49 -6.46 -1.40
C ALA A 187 -7.47 -7.62 -1.60
N GLU A 188 -7.48 -8.21 -2.79
CA GLU A 188 -8.32 -9.37 -3.13
C GLU A 188 -8.08 -10.55 -2.19
N ARG A 189 -6.82 -10.87 -1.92
CA ARG A 189 -6.47 -12.05 -1.13
C ARG A 189 -6.68 -11.84 0.36
N VAL A 190 -6.38 -10.64 0.85
CA VAL A 190 -6.69 -10.26 2.24
C VAL A 190 -8.20 -10.28 2.48
N ALA A 191 -8.98 -9.62 1.61
CA ALA A 191 -10.43 -9.60 1.70
C ALA A 191 -11.03 -11.01 1.61
N TYR A 192 -10.55 -11.86 0.70
CA TYR A 192 -10.97 -13.26 0.60
C TYR A 192 -10.84 -14.01 1.93
N ARG A 193 -9.68 -13.86 2.59
CA ARG A 193 -9.41 -14.57 3.85
C ARG A 193 -10.27 -14.04 5.00
N LEU A 194 -10.45 -12.73 5.08
CA LEU A 194 -11.32 -12.10 6.09
C LEU A 194 -12.77 -12.57 5.91
N LYS A 195 -13.31 -12.55 4.68
CA LYS A 195 -14.66 -13.07 4.38
C LYS A 195 -14.85 -14.52 4.80
N LYS A 196 -13.87 -15.38 4.53
CA LYS A 196 -13.88 -16.78 4.98
C LYS A 196 -13.92 -16.90 6.51
N TRP A 197 -13.17 -16.07 7.25
CA TRP A 197 -13.22 -16.08 8.72
C TRP A 197 -14.53 -15.53 9.27
N SER A 198 -15.18 -14.61 8.56
CA SER A 198 -16.53 -14.12 8.88
C SER A 198 -17.66 -15.08 8.45
N GLY A 199 -17.33 -16.30 7.99
CA GLY A 199 -18.32 -17.32 7.63
C GLY A 199 -18.96 -17.17 6.25
N ILE A 200 -18.50 -16.24 5.40
CA ILE A 200 -19.00 -16.10 4.04
C ILE A 200 -18.52 -17.28 3.17
N HIS A 201 -19.45 -17.86 2.43
CA HIS A 201 -19.11 -18.88 1.44
C HIS A 201 -18.36 -18.24 0.27
N MET A 202 -17.07 -18.50 0.18
CA MET A 202 -16.24 -18.06 -0.94
C MET A 202 -15.81 -19.26 -1.80
N GLU A 203 -16.14 -19.24 -3.08
CA GLU A 203 -15.55 -20.14 -4.07
C GLU A 203 -14.06 -19.83 -4.21
N ARG A 204 -13.22 -20.85 -4.45
CA ARG A 204 -11.78 -20.65 -4.67
C ARG A 204 -11.59 -20.05 -6.07
N PRO A 205 -11.10 -18.81 -6.21
CA PRO A 205 -10.89 -18.21 -7.52
C PRO A 205 -9.82 -18.97 -8.32
N PHE A 206 -10.06 -19.18 -9.61
CA PHE A 206 -9.15 -19.91 -10.52
C PHE A 206 -7.75 -19.27 -10.61
N PHE A 207 -7.63 -17.96 -10.37
CA PHE A 207 -6.35 -17.27 -10.32
C PHE A 207 -5.58 -17.49 -9.01
N PHE A 208 -6.22 -18.03 -7.96
CA PHE A 208 -5.53 -18.51 -6.75
C PHE A 208 -4.99 -19.93 -6.93
N SER A 209 -5.50 -20.67 -7.93
CA SER A 209 -4.96 -21.96 -8.38
C SER A 209 -3.94 -21.79 -9.50
N GLY A 210 -2.87 -21.05 -9.21
CA GLY A 210 -1.68 -21.07 -10.05
C GLY A 210 -0.63 -21.91 -9.34
N GLN A 211 -0.39 -23.15 -9.79
CA GLN A 211 0.85 -23.84 -9.43
C GLN A 211 1.99 -22.87 -9.74
N GLY A 212 2.69 -22.40 -8.70
CA GLY A 212 3.86 -21.55 -8.84
C GLY A 212 5.02 -22.35 -9.44
N LYS A 213 4.88 -22.84 -10.68
CA LYS A 213 5.94 -23.44 -11.49
C LYS A 213 6.90 -22.38 -12.04
N GLY A 214 6.85 -21.15 -11.52
CA GLY A 214 7.85 -20.12 -11.77
C GLY A 214 9.03 -20.30 -10.81
N PRO A 215 10.20 -19.71 -11.10
CA PRO A 215 11.40 -19.87 -10.28
C PRO A 215 11.30 -19.03 -9.00
N HIS A 216 10.34 -19.35 -8.13
CA HIS A 216 10.33 -18.80 -6.78
C HIS A 216 11.58 -19.31 -6.06
N ARG A 217 12.46 -18.35 -5.76
CA ARG A 217 13.73 -18.60 -5.10
C ARG A 217 13.55 -18.47 -3.60
N SER A 218 13.26 -19.59 -2.96
CA SER A 218 13.06 -19.66 -1.51
C SER A 218 14.26 -19.14 -0.73
N ASP A 219 15.48 -19.33 -1.25
CA ASP A 219 16.72 -18.82 -0.68
C ASP A 219 16.80 -17.28 -0.65
N LEU A 220 16.06 -16.60 -1.54
CA LEU A 220 15.98 -15.15 -1.61
C LEU A 220 14.70 -14.57 -0.99
N CYS A 221 13.77 -15.41 -0.53
CA CYS A 221 12.49 -14.97 0.03
C CYS A 221 12.54 -14.91 1.56
N GLU A 222 12.25 -13.75 2.15
CA GLU A 222 12.21 -13.61 3.61
C GLU A 222 11.05 -14.40 4.24
N GLY A 223 9.97 -14.64 3.51
CA GLY A 223 8.86 -15.50 3.94
C GLY A 223 9.29 -16.95 4.07
N CYS A 224 9.95 -17.52 3.04
CA CYS A 224 10.48 -18.89 3.10
C CYS A 224 11.48 -19.10 4.23
N LYS A 225 12.40 -18.14 4.44
CA LYS A 225 13.37 -18.19 5.53
C LYS A 225 12.73 -18.23 6.92
N GLN A 226 11.49 -17.77 7.03
CA GLN A 226 10.71 -17.75 8.26
C GLN A 226 9.59 -18.80 8.28
N GLY A 227 9.52 -19.69 7.27
CA GLY A 227 8.49 -20.73 7.19
C GLY A 227 7.10 -20.26 6.72
N HIS A 228 6.95 -19.00 6.33
CA HIS A 228 5.65 -18.38 6.01
C HIS A 228 5.28 -18.36 4.53
N CYS A 229 6.05 -19.05 3.68
CA CYS A 229 5.66 -19.25 2.30
C CYS A 229 4.88 -20.55 2.22
N SER A 230 3.58 -20.47 1.94
CA SER A 230 2.78 -21.67 1.74
C SER A 230 3.36 -22.45 0.55
N LYS A 231 3.96 -23.60 0.82
CA LYS A 231 4.06 -24.65 -0.20
C LYS A 231 2.61 -24.95 -0.54
N MET A 232 2.20 -24.74 -1.79
CA MET A 232 0.91 -25.27 -2.21
C MET A 232 1.01 -26.78 -2.01
N GLU A 233 0.36 -27.30 -0.97
CA GLU A 233 0.21 -28.74 -0.82
C GLU A 233 -0.45 -29.26 -2.10
N LEU A 234 0.16 -30.33 -2.61
CA LEU A 234 -0.13 -30.98 -3.90
C LEU A 234 -1.57 -31.48 -3.96
#